data_AF-Q4TFM3-F1
#
_entry.id   AF-Q4TFM3-F1
#
_cell.length_a   1.000
_cell.length_b   1.000
_cell.length_c   1.000
_cell.angle_alpha   90.00
_cell.angle_beta   90.00
_cell.angle_gamma   90.00
#
_symmetry.space_group_name_H-M   'P 1'
#
loop_
_entity.id
_entity.type
_entity.pdbx_description
1 polymer ?
#
loop_
_entity_poly.entity_id
_entity_poly.type
_entity_poly.pdbx_seq_one_letter_code
_entity_poly.pdbx_strand_id
1 'polypeptide(L)'
;TAAVDVFSAGCVFYFVISRGQHPFGDALRRQVNILAGEYSLLHFKQGSHEDIIAQNLIEQMISTEAETRPSCSCVLKHPFFWSPERQLLFFQVRLHQRKSVFVCVNRSGKAFIHACLFAGCERPHREGTSRESHRSHAGERRKSCGSHQLEDAHLCPPTDRYTHTHTQRTTRACTLVLPVFLPDLRRFRTYKGNSVRDLLRAMRNKKHHYHELPSEVQETLGELPEGFINYFTSRFPRLLMHTYEALLICSHERLFHPYYPT
;
A
#
# COMPACT_ATOMS: atom_id res chain seq x y z
N THR A 1 29.89 -13.67 0.10
CA THR A 1 29.29 -13.56 -1.24
C THR A 1 28.54 -12.25 -1.33
N ALA A 2 28.11 -11.81 -2.52
CA ALA A 2 27.39 -10.54 -2.69
C ALA A 2 26.13 -10.40 -1.81
N ALA A 3 25.45 -11.51 -1.49
CA ALA A 3 24.29 -11.52 -0.59
C ALA A 3 24.61 -11.10 0.87
N VAL A 4 25.86 -11.28 1.32
CA VAL A 4 26.33 -10.81 2.64
C VAL A 4 26.45 -9.28 2.64
N ASP A 5 26.94 -8.71 1.53
CA ASP A 5 27.05 -7.26 1.35
C ASP A 5 25.68 -6.60 1.26
N VAL A 6 24.71 -7.24 0.58
CA VAL A 6 23.31 -6.78 0.53
C VAL A 6 22.68 -6.74 1.93
N PHE A 7 22.88 -7.78 2.74
CA PHE A 7 22.40 -7.79 4.12
C PHE A 7 23.00 -6.66 4.96
N SER A 8 24.32 -6.48 4.85
CA SER A 8 25.04 -5.42 5.56
C SER A 8 24.57 -4.04 5.11
N ALA A 9 24.37 -3.83 3.80
CA ALA A 9 23.82 -2.61 3.24
C ALA A 9 22.40 -2.33 3.73
N GLY A 10 21.53 -3.35 3.85
CA GLY A 10 20.18 -3.20 4.40
C GLY A 10 20.19 -2.69 5.85
N CYS A 11 21.11 -3.21 6.66
CA CYS A 11 21.32 -2.72 8.04
C CYS A 11 21.80 -1.26 8.05
N VAL A 12 22.73 -0.90 7.16
CA VAL A 12 23.23 0.48 7.02
C VAL A 12 22.13 1.43 6.54
N PHE A 13 21.29 1.01 5.60
CA PHE A 13 20.17 1.82 5.12
C PHE A 13 19.22 2.17 6.26
N TYR A 14 18.82 1.18 7.04
CA TYR A 14 18.00 1.42 8.22
C TYR A 14 18.71 2.35 9.22
N PHE A 15 20.00 2.15 9.48
CA PHE A 15 20.78 3.01 10.37
C PHE A 15 20.76 4.47 9.96
N VAL A 16 20.94 4.76 8.67
CA VAL A 16 20.90 6.14 8.15
C VAL A 16 19.50 6.73 8.28
N ILE A 17 18.46 6.01 7.87
CA ILE A 17 17.08 6.54 7.85
C ILE A 17 16.52 6.72 9.27
N SER A 18 16.80 5.75 10.16
CA SER A 18 16.39 5.80 11.57
C SER A 18 17.27 6.71 12.44
N ARG A 19 18.32 7.32 11.87
CA ARG A 19 19.26 8.20 12.56
C ARG A 19 20.01 7.51 13.71
N GLY A 20 20.48 6.29 13.48
CA GLY A 20 21.41 5.61 14.37
C GLY A 20 20.96 4.24 14.90
N GLN A 21 19.77 3.77 14.52
CA GLN A 21 19.21 2.52 15.03
C GLN A 21 19.61 1.35 14.14
N HIS A 22 19.66 0.15 14.69
CA HIS A 22 19.99 -1.05 13.93
C HIS A 22 18.80 -1.99 13.89
N PRO A 23 18.47 -2.67 12.76
CA PRO A 23 17.28 -3.52 12.68
C PRO A 23 17.28 -4.61 13.75
N PHE A 24 18.47 -5.15 14.05
CA PHE A 24 18.67 -6.22 15.02
C PHE A 24 19.00 -5.72 16.44
N GLY A 25 18.69 -4.47 16.77
CA GLY A 25 18.85 -3.91 18.11
C GLY A 25 20.28 -3.53 18.50
N ASP A 26 20.51 -3.45 19.81
CA ASP A 26 21.76 -2.99 20.40
C ASP A 26 22.94 -3.93 20.13
N ALA A 27 24.16 -3.41 20.27
CA ALA A 27 25.37 -4.13 19.87
C ALA A 27 25.59 -5.47 20.61
N LEU A 28 25.11 -5.60 21.85
CA LEU A 28 25.32 -6.81 22.65
C LEU A 28 24.45 -7.97 22.17
N ARG A 29 23.19 -7.69 21.78
CA ARG A 29 22.23 -8.71 21.33
C ARG A 29 22.18 -8.89 19.82
N ARG A 30 22.76 -7.96 19.05
CA ARG A 30 22.68 -7.92 17.59
C ARG A 30 22.98 -9.23 16.92
N GLN A 31 24.08 -9.89 17.26
CA GLN A 31 24.48 -11.13 16.61
C GLN A 31 23.50 -12.27 16.89
N VAL A 32 22.98 -12.34 18.12
CA VAL A 32 21.96 -13.34 18.52
C VAL A 32 20.68 -13.11 17.73
N ASN A 33 20.24 -11.86 17.63
CA ASN A 33 19.04 -11.46 16.89
C ASN A 33 19.20 -11.75 15.38
N ILE A 34 20.38 -11.50 14.79
CA ILE A 34 20.67 -11.84 13.39
C ILE A 34 20.54 -13.35 13.17
N LEU A 35 21.12 -14.17 14.05
CA LEU A 35 21.05 -15.63 13.95
C LEU A 35 19.61 -16.16 14.15
N ALA A 36 18.82 -15.49 14.99
CA ALA A 36 17.41 -15.83 15.23
C ALA A 36 16.46 -15.29 14.15
N GLY A 37 16.93 -14.42 13.25
CA GLY A 37 16.08 -13.71 12.29
C GLY A 37 15.15 -12.68 12.94
N GLU A 38 15.43 -12.27 14.17
CA GLU A 38 14.62 -11.33 14.94
C GLU A 38 15.05 -9.88 14.65
N TYR A 39 14.23 -9.13 13.94
CA TYR A 39 14.49 -7.72 13.63
C TYR A 39 13.29 -6.83 13.95
N SER A 40 13.55 -5.54 14.07
CA SER A 40 12.57 -4.51 14.40
C SER A 40 12.82 -3.23 13.58
N LEU A 41 11.83 -2.86 12.78
CA LEU A 41 11.84 -1.64 11.95
C LEU A 41 10.88 -0.56 12.50
N LEU A 42 10.71 -0.50 13.83
CA LEU A 42 9.72 0.37 14.51
C LEU A 42 9.84 1.87 14.21
N HIS A 43 10.99 2.32 13.70
CA HIS A 43 11.21 3.74 13.37
C HIS A 43 10.50 4.16 12.07
N PHE A 44 10.01 3.21 11.28
CA PHE A 44 9.21 3.47 10.08
C PHE A 44 7.74 3.70 10.43
N LYS A 45 7.20 4.84 9.98
CA LYS A 45 5.81 5.21 10.21
C LYS A 45 4.93 4.59 9.15
N GLN A 46 3.92 3.83 9.56
CA GLN A 46 2.99 3.17 8.64
C GLN A 46 2.16 4.13 7.77
N GLY A 47 2.06 5.41 8.14
CA GLY A 47 1.40 6.46 7.37
C GLY A 47 2.33 7.24 6.44
N SER A 48 3.64 7.01 6.47
CA SER A 48 4.62 7.72 5.65
C SER A 48 4.90 6.93 4.37
N HIS A 49 4.75 7.59 3.23
CA HIS A 49 5.03 7.02 1.92
C HIS A 49 6.48 6.51 1.80
N GLU A 50 7.43 7.36 2.18
CA GLU A 50 8.87 7.06 2.11
C GLU A 50 9.24 5.88 3.02
N ASP A 51 8.70 5.86 4.24
CA ASP A 51 8.97 4.79 5.21
C ASP A 51 8.42 3.45 4.74
N ILE A 52 7.24 3.43 4.11
CA ILE A 52 6.65 2.22 3.54
C ILE A 52 7.52 1.65 2.41
N ILE A 53 8.07 2.51 1.56
CA ILE A 53 8.97 2.09 0.48
C ILE A 53 10.30 1.58 1.05
N ALA A 54 10.88 2.30 2.01
CA ALA A 54 12.12 1.93 2.65
C ALA A 54 12.00 0.60 3.40
N GLN A 55 10.91 0.42 4.15
CA GLN A 55 10.60 -0.81 4.86
C GLN A 55 10.57 -2.01 3.91
N ASN A 56 9.83 -1.91 2.80
CA ASN A 56 9.70 -3.00 1.84
C ASN A 56 11.06 -3.44 1.27
N LEU A 57 11.96 -2.50 0.95
CA LEU A 57 13.29 -2.82 0.46
C LEU A 57 14.17 -3.45 1.55
N ILE A 58 14.21 -2.82 2.72
CA ILE A 58 15.10 -3.23 3.81
C ILE A 58 14.74 -4.63 4.31
N GLU A 59 13.45 -4.94 4.46
CA GLU A 59 12.98 -6.28 4.83
C GLU A 59 13.50 -7.37 3.88
N GLN A 60 13.53 -7.10 2.57
CA GLN A 60 14.09 -8.01 1.58
C GLN A 60 15.62 -8.12 1.68
N MET A 61 16.31 -7.00 1.91
CA MET A 61 17.77 -6.98 2.01
C MET A 61 18.28 -7.72 3.26
N ILE A 62 17.58 -7.61 4.39
CA ILE A 62 17.97 -8.21 5.67
C ILE A 62 17.37 -9.61 5.92
N SER A 63 16.79 -10.25 4.90
CA SER A 63 16.23 -11.59 5.04
C SER A 63 17.27 -12.59 5.58
N THR A 64 16.86 -13.47 6.49
CA THR A 64 17.73 -14.48 7.11
C THR A 64 18.36 -15.39 6.04
N GLU A 65 17.57 -15.76 5.04
CA GLU A 65 17.92 -16.59 3.90
C GLU A 65 18.69 -15.77 2.87
N ALA A 66 19.93 -16.16 2.57
CA ALA A 66 20.77 -15.40 1.65
C ALA A 66 20.23 -15.38 0.20
N GLU A 67 19.56 -16.45 -0.22
CA GLU A 67 19.08 -16.64 -1.60
C GLU A 67 17.82 -15.84 -1.94
N THR A 68 17.07 -15.39 -0.92
CA THR A 68 15.88 -14.54 -1.11
C THR A 68 16.24 -13.07 -1.23
N ARG A 69 17.47 -12.68 -0.84
CA ARG A 69 17.93 -11.30 -0.89
C ARG A 69 18.07 -10.83 -2.34
N PRO A 70 17.67 -9.59 -2.65
CA PRO A 70 17.81 -9.06 -4.00
C PRO A 70 19.29 -8.87 -4.34
N SER A 71 19.65 -9.03 -5.61
CA SER A 71 20.96 -8.61 -6.10
C SER A 71 21.10 -7.08 -6.03
N CYS A 72 22.34 -6.56 -6.05
CA CYS A 72 22.56 -5.11 -6.07
C CYS A 72 21.88 -4.42 -7.27
N SER A 73 21.80 -5.08 -8.43
CA SER A 73 21.09 -4.55 -9.60
C SER A 73 19.58 -4.49 -9.39
N CYS A 74 18.99 -5.46 -8.68
CA CYS A 74 17.59 -5.42 -8.26
C CYS A 74 17.33 -4.30 -7.24
N VAL A 75 18.21 -4.15 -6.24
CA VAL A 75 18.13 -3.08 -5.23
C VAL A 75 18.07 -1.70 -5.87
N LEU A 76 18.96 -1.41 -6.83
CA LEU A 76 19.03 -0.12 -7.52
C LEU A 76 17.81 0.20 -8.42
N LYS A 77 17.01 -0.81 -8.77
CA LYS A 77 15.75 -0.61 -9.51
C LYS A 77 14.55 -0.40 -8.60
N HIS A 78 14.66 -0.68 -7.29
CA HIS A 78 13.58 -0.52 -6.33
C HIS A 78 13.06 0.94 -6.26
N PRO A 79 11.74 1.17 -6.02
CA PRO A 79 11.16 2.50 -5.89
C PRO A 79 11.82 3.43 -4.87
N PHE A 80 12.54 2.88 -3.89
CA PHE A 80 13.33 3.63 -2.91
C PHE A 80 14.32 4.60 -3.57
N PHE A 81 14.84 4.27 -4.75
CA PHE A 81 15.79 5.11 -5.49
C PHE A 81 15.15 5.96 -6.59
N TRP A 82 13.81 6.03 -6.65
CA TRP A 82 13.13 6.77 -7.72
C TRP A 82 12.93 8.22 -7.31
N SER A 83 13.39 9.15 -8.16
CA SER A 83 13.03 10.56 -8.05
C SER A 83 11.52 10.77 -8.20
N PRO A 84 10.95 11.88 -7.67
CA PRO A 84 9.54 12.20 -7.87
C PRO A 84 9.12 12.19 -9.35
N GLU A 85 9.97 12.67 -10.25
CA GLU A 85 9.76 12.59 -11.70
C GLU A 85 9.59 11.13 -12.17
N ARG A 86 10.46 10.23 -11.72
CA ARG A 86 10.41 8.80 -12.08
C ARG A 86 9.17 8.11 -11.50
N GLN A 87 8.79 8.42 -10.26
CA GLN A 87 7.53 7.94 -9.67
C GLN A 87 6.31 8.43 -10.48
N LEU A 88 6.31 9.70 -10.89
CA LEU A 88 5.26 10.28 -11.72
C LEU A 88 5.21 9.62 -13.09
N LEU A 89 6.35 9.36 -13.73
CA LEU A 89 6.42 8.63 -15.00
C LEU A 89 5.88 7.19 -14.85
N PHE A 90 6.20 6.50 -13.75
CA PHE A 90 5.68 5.17 -13.47
C PHE A 90 4.14 5.16 -13.42
N PHE A 91 3.53 6.12 -12.72
CA PHE A 91 2.06 6.26 -12.68
C PHE A 91 1.43 6.64 -14.04
N GLN A 92 2.22 7.21 -14.96
CA GLN A 92 1.78 7.62 -16.30
C GLN A 92 1.98 6.58 -17.39
N VAL A 93 2.75 5.50 -17.13
CA VAL A 93 2.78 4.34 -18.03
C VAL A 93 1.34 3.96 -18.35
N ARG A 94 1.04 3.37 -19.51
CA ARG A 94 -0.36 3.13 -19.98
C ARG A 94 -1.15 2.12 -19.13
N LEU A 95 -0.93 2.09 -17.81
CA LEU A 95 -1.67 1.45 -16.73
C LEU A 95 -3.18 1.52 -16.98
N HIS A 96 -3.72 2.70 -17.29
CA HIS A 96 -5.16 2.84 -17.52
C HIS A 96 -5.71 1.99 -18.69
N GLN A 97 -4.93 1.72 -19.74
CA GLN A 97 -5.42 0.96 -20.90
C GLN A 97 -5.42 -0.57 -20.67
N ARG A 98 -4.90 -1.04 -19.53
CA ARG A 98 -4.76 -2.48 -19.23
C ARG A 98 -5.88 -2.99 -18.34
N LYS A 99 -7.01 -3.34 -18.95
CA LYS A 99 -8.20 -3.78 -18.23
C LYS A 99 -7.94 -5.01 -17.35
N SER A 100 -7.17 -6.00 -17.81
CA SER A 100 -6.93 -7.30 -17.14
C SER A 100 -6.12 -7.16 -15.84
N VAL A 101 -4.99 -6.46 -15.87
CA VAL A 101 -4.14 -6.21 -14.69
C VAL A 101 -4.94 -5.54 -13.58
N PHE A 102 -5.76 -4.54 -13.93
CA PHE A 102 -6.57 -3.82 -12.97
C PHE A 102 -7.82 -4.56 -12.47
N VAL A 103 -8.17 -5.74 -13.00
CA VAL A 103 -9.17 -6.60 -12.34
C VAL A 103 -8.60 -7.12 -11.02
N CYS A 104 -7.36 -7.61 -11.03
CA CYS A 104 -6.64 -8.04 -9.83
C CYS A 104 -6.42 -6.86 -8.87
N VAL A 105 -5.97 -5.71 -9.39
CA VAL A 105 -5.80 -4.49 -8.59
C VAL A 105 -7.12 -3.99 -8.03
N ASN A 106 -8.29 -4.21 -8.64
CA ASN A 106 -9.55 -3.76 -8.04
C ASN A 106 -10.01 -4.63 -6.87
N ARG A 107 -9.67 -5.93 -6.82
CA ARG A 107 -10.01 -6.82 -5.70
C ARG A 107 -9.18 -6.45 -4.47
N SER A 108 -7.87 -6.31 -4.65
CA SER A 108 -6.95 -5.85 -3.60
C SER A 108 -7.07 -4.34 -3.33
N GLY A 109 -7.44 -3.56 -4.35
CA GLY A 109 -7.55 -2.10 -4.34
C GLY A 109 -8.72 -1.56 -3.53
N LYS A 110 -9.84 -2.29 -3.49
CA LYS A 110 -10.96 -1.96 -2.58
C LYS A 110 -10.52 -2.11 -1.12
N ALA A 111 -9.86 -3.21 -0.79
CA ALA A 111 -9.29 -3.43 0.54
C ALA A 111 -8.17 -2.43 0.85
N PHE A 112 -7.37 -2.05 -0.15
CA PHE A 112 -6.30 -1.06 -0.06
C PHE A 112 -6.82 0.35 0.23
N ILE A 113 -7.77 0.86 -0.56
CA ILE A 113 -8.34 2.20 -0.34
C ILE A 113 -9.08 2.22 1.00
N HIS A 114 -9.79 1.15 1.36
CA HIS A 114 -10.37 0.99 2.68
C HIS A 114 -9.27 1.05 3.77
N ALA A 115 -8.25 0.19 3.71
CA ALA A 115 -7.15 0.18 4.68
C ALA A 115 -6.43 1.53 4.79
N CYS A 116 -6.19 2.25 3.67
CA CYS A 116 -5.58 3.58 3.68
C CYS A 116 -6.47 4.63 4.35
N LEU A 117 -7.79 4.58 4.12
CA LEU A 117 -8.74 5.50 4.75
C LEU A 117 -8.88 5.27 6.26
N PHE A 118 -8.71 4.03 6.73
CA PHE A 118 -8.89 3.67 8.15
C PHE A 118 -7.59 3.63 8.96
N ALA A 119 -6.42 3.42 8.33
CA ALA A 119 -5.11 3.44 9.02
C ALA A 119 -4.70 4.82 9.53
N GLY A 120 -5.32 5.91 9.05
CA GLY A 120 -5.12 7.27 9.56
C GLY A 120 -6.01 7.67 10.75
N CYS A 121 -6.82 6.75 11.30
CA CYS A 121 -7.72 6.99 12.43
C CYS A 121 -7.24 6.30 13.71
N GLU A 122 -6.01 6.55 14.15
CA GLU A 122 -5.63 6.23 15.53
C GLU A 122 -6.22 7.30 16.46
N ARG A 123 -7.13 6.88 17.36
CA ARG A 123 -7.66 7.76 18.41
C ARG A 123 -6.59 7.96 19.49
N PRO A 124 -6.49 9.14 20.12
CA PRO A 124 -5.75 9.26 21.36
C PRO A 124 -6.41 8.38 22.43
N HIS A 125 -5.60 7.57 23.10
CA HIS A 125 -5.99 6.74 24.24
C HIS A 125 -6.72 7.61 25.28
N ARG A 126 -7.96 7.27 25.63
CA ARG A 126 -8.58 7.71 26.89
C ARG A 126 -8.66 6.52 27.83
N GLU A 127 -8.00 6.68 28.98
CA GLU A 127 -8.06 5.80 30.13
C GLU A 127 -9.49 5.64 30.67
N GLY A 128 -9.77 4.43 31.16
CA GLY A 128 -10.67 4.14 32.29
C GLY A 128 -12.15 4.54 32.18
N THR A 129 -13.03 3.56 32.15
CA THR A 129 -13.76 3.15 33.38
C THR A 129 -14.66 1.96 33.11
N SER A 130 -14.62 1.05 34.07
CA SER A 130 -15.29 -0.24 34.17
C SER A 130 -16.81 -0.11 34.19
N ARG A 131 -17.53 -1.11 33.64
CA ARG A 131 -18.73 -1.68 34.26
C ARG A 131 -19.17 -2.98 33.57
N GLU A 132 -19.25 -4.02 34.40
CA GLU A 132 -19.82 -5.35 34.14
C GLU A 132 -21.35 -5.29 33.97
N SER A 133 -21.93 -6.22 33.20
CA SER A 133 -23.06 -7.05 33.66
C SER A 133 -23.47 -8.15 32.65
N HIS A 134 -23.23 -9.39 33.04
CA HIS A 134 -24.18 -10.52 33.12
C HIS A 134 -25.29 -10.78 32.05
N ARG A 135 -25.13 -11.97 31.40
CA ARG A 135 -26.00 -13.18 31.43
C ARG A 135 -27.21 -13.34 30.45
N SER A 136 -27.12 -14.47 29.72
CA SER A 136 -28.11 -15.59 29.54
C SER A 136 -29.26 -15.58 28.49
N HIS A 137 -29.13 -16.56 27.57
CA HIS A 137 -30.06 -17.67 27.20
C HIS A 137 -31.21 -17.53 26.17
N ALA A 138 -31.48 -18.71 25.55
CA ALA A 138 -32.53 -19.15 24.60
C ALA A 138 -32.24 -18.88 23.10
N GLY A 139 -32.49 -19.77 22.14
CA GLY A 139 -33.11 -21.11 22.10
C GLY A 139 -33.29 -21.53 20.62
N GLU A 140 -33.26 -22.85 20.38
CA GLU A 140 -33.41 -23.62 19.13
C GLU A 140 -34.29 -23.11 17.98
N ARG A 141 -33.89 -23.47 16.74
CA ARG A 141 -34.69 -24.32 15.83
C ARG A 141 -33.88 -24.83 14.62
N ARG A 142 -33.83 -26.15 14.46
CA ARG A 142 -33.39 -26.89 13.26
C ARG A 142 -34.55 -27.10 12.29
N LYS A 143 -34.29 -27.06 10.97
CA LYS A 143 -34.99 -27.85 9.94
C LYS A 143 -33.98 -28.30 8.87
N SER A 144 -34.04 -29.60 8.55
CA SER A 144 -33.37 -30.31 7.44
C SER A 144 -33.98 -29.87 6.08
N CYS A 145 -33.49 -30.22 4.88
CA CYS A 145 -32.91 -31.44 4.33
C CYS A 145 -32.39 -31.14 2.90
N GLY A 146 -31.56 -32.00 2.30
CA GLY A 146 -31.47 -32.12 0.84
C GLY A 146 -30.06 -32.30 0.26
N SER A 147 -29.63 -33.56 0.15
CA SER A 147 -28.43 -34.05 -0.52
C SER A 147 -28.60 -34.14 -2.04
N HIS A 148 -27.60 -33.74 -2.83
CA HIS A 148 -27.21 -34.38 -4.10
C HIS A 148 -25.73 -34.11 -4.41
N GLN A 149 -25.02 -35.18 -4.78
CA GLN A 149 -23.57 -35.29 -5.03
C GLN A 149 -23.20 -34.86 -6.46
N LEU A 150 -22.01 -34.27 -6.65
CA LEU A 150 -20.87 -34.84 -7.40
C LEU A 150 -19.70 -33.82 -7.51
N GLU A 151 -18.62 -34.18 -6.81
CA GLU A 151 -17.17 -34.10 -7.10
C GLU A 151 -16.37 -32.80 -7.38
N ASP A 152 -15.28 -32.73 -6.62
CA ASP A 152 -13.93 -32.17 -6.87
C ASP A 152 -13.67 -30.66 -6.97
N ALA A 153 -13.30 -30.07 -5.82
CA ALA A 153 -12.09 -29.25 -5.73
C ALA A 153 -11.64 -29.10 -4.26
N HIS A 154 -10.46 -29.60 -3.97
CA HIS A 154 -9.78 -29.47 -2.69
C HIS A 154 -9.40 -28.01 -2.35
N LEU A 155 -9.72 -27.65 -1.10
CA LEU A 155 -8.98 -26.76 -0.18
C LEU A 155 -8.87 -25.24 -0.47
N CYS A 156 -9.86 -24.49 0.02
CA CYS A 156 -9.65 -23.20 0.69
C CYS A 156 -10.66 -23.07 1.84
N PRO A 157 -10.26 -22.73 3.09
CA PRO A 157 -11.19 -22.57 4.20
C PRO A 157 -12.00 -21.27 4.08
N PRO A 158 -13.26 -21.22 4.58
CA PRO A 158 -14.13 -20.06 4.45
C PRO A 158 -13.91 -19.07 5.60
N THR A 159 -13.54 -17.83 5.29
CA THR A 159 -13.77 -16.70 6.19
C THR A 159 -14.91 -15.87 5.66
N ASP A 160 -16.11 -16.12 6.18
CA ASP A 160 -17.23 -15.21 6.04
C ASP A 160 -17.89 -15.02 7.41
N ARG A 161 -17.72 -13.81 7.96
CA ARG A 161 -18.68 -13.14 8.85
C ARG A 161 -18.18 -11.75 9.21
N TYR A 162 -18.49 -10.77 8.35
CA TYR A 162 -18.67 -9.39 8.81
C TYR A 162 -19.96 -8.84 8.23
N THR A 163 -20.95 -8.69 9.11
CA THR A 163 -22.34 -8.39 8.83
C THR A 163 -22.57 -6.93 8.45
N HIS A 164 -22.95 -6.72 7.19
CA HIS A 164 -23.95 -5.81 6.59
C HIS A 164 -24.45 -4.49 7.26
N THR A 165 -23.76 -3.89 8.23
CA THR A 165 -24.22 -2.66 8.92
C THR A 165 -23.31 -1.44 8.74
N HIS A 166 -22.30 -1.50 7.85
CA HIS A 166 -21.32 -0.41 7.69
C HIS A 166 -21.49 0.48 6.46
N THR A 167 -22.49 0.23 5.61
CA THR A 167 -22.70 0.92 4.32
C THR A 167 -23.10 2.40 4.46
N GLN A 168 -23.54 2.85 5.64
CA GLN A 168 -23.91 4.25 5.87
C GLN A 168 -22.75 5.12 6.39
N ARG A 169 -21.70 4.51 6.97
CA ARG A 169 -20.51 5.25 7.44
C ARG A 169 -19.46 5.46 6.34
N THR A 170 -19.45 4.61 5.32
CA THR A 170 -18.61 4.72 4.12
C THR A 170 -18.82 6.01 3.33
N THR A 171 -20.01 6.61 3.39
CA THR A 171 -20.34 7.83 2.63
C THR A 171 -19.67 9.08 3.21
N ARG A 172 -19.45 9.13 4.54
CA ARG A 172 -18.84 10.28 5.23
C ARG A 172 -17.32 10.32 5.14
N ALA A 173 -16.65 9.16 5.07
CA ALA A 173 -15.20 9.11 4.89
C ALA A 173 -14.76 9.56 3.47
N CYS A 174 -15.57 9.29 2.45
CA CYS A 174 -15.41 9.88 1.12
C CYS A 174 -15.54 11.42 1.12
N THR A 175 -16.22 12.01 2.11
CA THR A 175 -16.42 13.47 2.23
C THR A 175 -15.16 14.19 2.72
N LEU A 176 -14.18 13.47 3.29
CA LEU A 176 -12.89 14.05 3.70
C LEU A 176 -11.85 14.09 2.57
N VAL A 177 -12.19 13.54 1.40
CA VAL A 177 -11.38 13.67 0.17
C VAL A 177 -11.70 15.02 -0.48
N LEU A 178 -11.15 16.08 0.11
CA LEU A 178 -11.01 17.44 -0.44
C LEU A 178 -12.28 18.09 -1.00
N PRO A 179 -12.83 19.14 -0.34
CA PRO A 179 -13.95 19.92 -0.87
C PRO A 179 -13.70 20.55 -2.26
N VAL A 180 -12.45 20.57 -2.74
CA VAL A 180 -12.05 21.14 -4.04
C VAL A 180 -11.98 20.09 -5.17
N PHE A 181 -11.88 18.79 -4.88
CA PHE A 181 -11.52 17.77 -5.89
C PHE A 181 -12.72 17.01 -6.48
N LEU A 182 -13.80 16.85 -5.70
CA LEU A 182 -14.99 16.11 -6.11
C LEU A 182 -15.85 16.79 -7.20
N PRO A 183 -16.01 18.14 -7.25
CA PRO A 183 -16.84 18.77 -8.27
C PRO A 183 -16.28 18.56 -9.68
N ASP A 184 -14.95 18.59 -9.78
CA ASP A 184 -14.23 18.65 -11.06
C ASP A 184 -14.01 17.25 -11.67
N LEU A 185 -13.83 16.23 -10.82
CA LEU A 185 -13.80 14.84 -11.27
C LEU A 185 -15.16 14.34 -11.77
N ARG A 186 -16.28 14.88 -11.26
CA ARG A 186 -17.64 14.48 -11.66
C ARG A 186 -18.12 15.14 -12.95
N ARG A 187 -17.44 16.19 -13.43
CA ARG A 187 -17.89 16.98 -14.58
C ARG A 187 -17.61 16.33 -15.95
N PHE A 188 -16.62 15.43 -16.03
CA PHE A 188 -16.23 14.80 -17.30
C PHE A 188 -16.17 13.25 -17.30
N ARG A 189 -15.99 12.56 -16.16
CA ARG A 189 -15.97 11.08 -16.09
C ARG A 189 -16.39 10.53 -14.72
N THR A 190 -17.18 9.45 -14.68
CA THR A 190 -17.54 8.74 -13.44
C THR A 190 -16.35 7.91 -12.93
N TYR A 191 -15.60 8.44 -11.95
CA TYR A 191 -14.55 7.69 -11.24
C TYR A 191 -15.16 6.94 -10.04
N LYS A 192 -14.82 5.65 -9.87
CA LYS A 192 -15.20 4.91 -8.67
C LYS A 192 -14.19 5.21 -7.56
N GLY A 193 -14.64 5.85 -6.48
CA GLY A 193 -13.79 6.24 -5.33
C GLY A 193 -13.11 5.08 -4.57
N ASN A 194 -13.36 3.83 -4.97
CA ASN A 194 -12.76 2.62 -4.43
C ASN A 194 -11.94 1.84 -5.48
N SER A 195 -11.48 2.49 -6.55
CA SER A 195 -10.66 1.88 -7.60
C SER A 195 -9.32 2.58 -7.75
N VAL A 196 -8.23 1.86 -7.46
CA VAL A 196 -6.84 2.32 -7.70
C VAL A 196 -6.63 2.66 -9.18
N ARG A 197 -7.25 1.91 -10.10
CA ARG A 197 -7.24 2.25 -11.53
C ARG A 197 -7.79 3.66 -11.78
N ASP A 198 -8.95 3.97 -11.20
CA ASP A 198 -9.60 5.24 -11.41
C ASP A 198 -8.87 6.39 -10.72
N LEU A 199 -8.19 6.13 -9.60
CA LEU A 199 -7.24 7.07 -9.00
C LEU A 199 -6.06 7.37 -9.93
N LEU A 200 -5.39 6.34 -10.46
CA LEU A 200 -4.27 6.52 -11.41
C LEU A 200 -4.71 7.24 -12.70
N ARG A 201 -5.94 7.00 -13.16
CA ARG A 201 -6.55 7.77 -14.25
C ARG A 201 -6.72 9.24 -13.89
N ALA A 202 -7.26 9.52 -12.71
CA ALA A 202 -7.48 10.88 -12.25
C ALA A 202 -6.14 11.64 -12.15
N MET A 203 -5.12 11.00 -11.55
CA MET A 203 -3.75 11.53 -11.50
C MET A 203 -3.22 11.86 -12.90
N ARG A 204 -3.29 10.91 -13.83
CA ARG A 204 -2.85 11.14 -15.22
C ARG A 204 -3.60 12.30 -15.87
N ASN A 205 -4.93 12.34 -15.76
CA ASN A 205 -5.74 13.38 -16.40
C ASN A 205 -5.43 14.76 -15.79
N LYS A 206 -5.28 14.84 -14.47
CA LYS A 206 -4.92 16.09 -13.78
C LYS A 206 -3.51 16.55 -14.13
N LYS A 207 -2.54 15.63 -14.28
CA LYS A 207 -1.21 15.98 -14.81
C LYS A 207 -1.31 16.53 -16.24
N HIS A 208 -2.03 15.83 -17.13
CA HIS A 208 -2.11 16.20 -18.55
C HIS A 208 -2.71 17.60 -18.75
N HIS A 209 -3.73 17.95 -17.96
CA HIS A 209 -4.39 19.24 -18.02
C HIS A 209 -3.89 20.21 -16.94
N TYR A 210 -2.72 20.00 -16.33
CA TYR A 210 -2.27 20.76 -15.16
C TYR A 210 -2.27 22.27 -15.40
N HIS A 211 -1.73 22.71 -16.54
CA HIS A 211 -1.68 24.12 -16.93
C HIS A 211 -3.05 24.73 -17.30
N GLU A 212 -4.07 23.90 -17.53
CA GLU A 212 -5.45 24.35 -17.79
C GLU A 212 -6.27 24.45 -16.50
N LEU A 213 -5.73 24.01 -15.36
CA LEU A 213 -6.42 24.07 -14.06
C LEU A 213 -6.42 25.50 -13.50
N PRO A 214 -7.46 25.89 -12.75
CA PRO A 214 -7.45 27.15 -12.00
C PRO A 214 -6.25 27.25 -11.04
N SER A 215 -5.71 28.46 -10.84
CA SER A 215 -4.52 28.68 -9.99
C SER A 215 -4.67 28.13 -8.57
N GLU A 216 -5.84 28.28 -7.96
CA GLU A 216 -6.16 27.72 -6.63
C GLU A 216 -5.98 26.19 -6.58
N VAL A 217 -6.32 25.50 -7.68
CA VAL A 217 -6.16 24.05 -7.79
C VAL A 217 -4.70 23.67 -8.02
N GLN A 218 -3.95 24.46 -8.79
CA GLN A 218 -2.51 24.26 -8.99
C GLN A 218 -1.73 24.43 -7.69
N GLU A 219 -2.03 25.48 -6.91
CA GLU A 219 -1.46 25.70 -5.58
C GLU A 219 -1.75 24.54 -4.63
N THR A 220 -2.97 24.02 -4.64
CA THR A 220 -3.37 22.88 -3.82
C THR A 220 -2.63 21.59 -4.22
N LEU A 221 -2.44 21.37 -5.52
CA LEU A 221 -1.73 20.20 -6.04
C LEU A 221 -0.21 20.31 -5.87
N GLY A 222 0.31 21.53 -5.77
CA GLY A 222 1.74 21.81 -5.79
C GLY A 222 2.34 21.72 -7.20
N GLU A 223 3.56 22.22 -7.33
CA GLU A 223 4.30 22.25 -8.59
C GLU A 223 4.69 20.83 -9.06
N LEU A 224 4.76 20.65 -10.37
CA LEU A 224 5.23 19.41 -10.97
C LEU A 224 6.77 19.32 -10.91
N PRO A 225 7.36 18.12 -10.72
CA PRO A 225 6.69 16.85 -10.39
C PRO A 225 6.48 16.63 -8.88
N GLU A 226 7.28 17.27 -8.03
CA GLU A 226 7.42 16.92 -6.62
C GLU A 226 6.19 17.25 -5.78
N GLY A 227 5.69 18.49 -5.85
CA GLY A 227 4.48 18.89 -5.15
C GLY A 227 3.28 18.03 -5.53
N PHE A 228 3.12 17.78 -6.83
CA PHE A 228 2.07 16.92 -7.36
C PHE A 228 2.14 15.49 -6.82
N ILE A 229 3.33 14.87 -6.81
CA ILE A 229 3.48 13.51 -6.25
C ILE A 229 3.22 13.49 -4.75
N ASN A 230 3.82 14.42 -4.01
CA ASN A 230 3.65 14.55 -2.57
C ASN A 230 2.18 14.73 -2.18
N TYR A 231 1.40 15.44 -2.99
CA TYR A 231 -0.05 15.57 -2.79
C TYR A 231 -0.77 14.22 -2.77
N PHE A 232 -0.47 13.32 -3.72
CA PHE A 232 -1.12 12.02 -3.79
C PHE A 232 -0.53 11.02 -2.79
N THR A 233 0.79 10.99 -2.63
CA THR A 233 1.47 10.02 -1.76
C THR A 233 1.27 10.33 -0.28
N SER A 234 1.10 11.59 0.12
CA SER A 234 0.70 11.93 1.50
C SER A 234 -0.72 11.44 1.86
N ARG A 235 -1.61 11.33 0.87
CA ARG A 235 -3.01 10.87 1.05
C ARG A 235 -3.18 9.37 0.84
N PHE A 236 -2.34 8.78 0.01
CA PHE A 236 -2.32 7.36 -0.32
C PHE A 236 -0.89 6.83 -0.21
N PRO A 237 -0.33 6.72 1.01
CA PRO A 237 1.09 6.45 1.22
C PRO A 237 1.55 5.10 0.66
N ARG A 238 0.64 4.13 0.60
CA ARG A 238 0.92 2.81 0.03
C ARG A 238 0.73 2.72 -1.49
N LEU A 239 0.35 3.81 -2.18
CA LEU A 239 -0.11 3.76 -3.57
C LEU A 239 0.98 3.28 -4.52
N LEU A 240 2.20 3.80 -4.38
CA LEU A 240 3.32 3.42 -5.23
C LEU A 240 3.68 1.96 -5.05
N MET A 241 3.89 1.52 -3.80
CA MET A 241 4.25 0.12 -3.51
C MET A 241 3.18 -0.86 -3.98
N HIS A 242 1.90 -0.57 -3.71
CA HIS A 242 0.81 -1.40 -4.20
C HIS A 242 0.76 -1.48 -5.72
N THR A 243 0.99 -0.35 -6.40
CA THR A 243 1.02 -0.30 -7.87
C THR A 243 2.25 -1.03 -8.42
N TYR A 244 3.41 -0.89 -7.77
CA TYR A 244 4.67 -1.54 -8.10
C TYR A 244 4.57 -3.07 -8.00
N GLU A 245 4.05 -3.61 -6.90
CA GLU A 245 3.85 -5.04 -6.73
C GLU A 245 2.83 -5.60 -7.73
N ALA A 246 1.71 -4.88 -7.93
CA ALA A 246 0.68 -5.30 -8.87
C ALA A 246 1.16 -5.36 -10.32
N LEU A 247 2.10 -4.51 -10.70
CA LEU A 247 2.65 -4.44 -12.05
C LEU A 247 3.88 -5.30 -12.26
N LEU A 248 4.35 -6.01 -11.24
CA LEU A 248 5.44 -6.97 -11.36
C LEU A 248 5.15 -8.03 -12.43
N ILE A 249 3.89 -8.43 -12.60
CA ILE A 249 3.47 -9.38 -13.66
C ILE A 249 3.75 -8.86 -15.08
N CYS A 250 3.91 -7.55 -15.26
CA CYS A 250 4.23 -6.90 -16.52
C CYS A 250 5.73 -6.55 -16.66
N SER A 251 6.59 -6.97 -15.72
CA SER A 251 8.01 -6.62 -15.69
C SER A 251 8.75 -7.03 -16.97
N HIS A 252 8.34 -8.13 -17.60
CA HIS A 252 8.91 -8.67 -18.83
C HIS A 252 8.72 -7.75 -20.05
N GLU A 253 7.75 -6.84 -20.00
CA GLU A 253 7.47 -5.95 -21.12
C GLU A 253 8.47 -4.78 -21.19
N ARG A 254 8.88 -4.42 -22.41
CA ARG A 254 9.89 -3.35 -22.65
C ARG A 254 9.58 -2.03 -21.95
N LEU A 255 8.29 -1.68 -21.81
CA LEU A 255 7.86 -0.47 -21.12
C LEU A 255 8.21 -0.46 -19.62
N PHE A 256 8.39 -1.63 -19.02
CA PHE A 256 8.64 -1.82 -17.58
C PHE A 256 10.08 -2.17 -17.24
N HIS A 257 10.93 -2.48 -18.23
CA HIS A 257 12.36 -2.73 -18.04
C HIS A 257 13.12 -1.62 -17.28
N PRO A 258 12.77 -0.33 -17.42
CA PRO A 258 13.38 0.72 -16.59
C PRO A 258 13.03 0.60 -15.11
N TYR A 259 11.93 -0.05 -14.74
CA TYR A 259 11.40 -0.07 -13.36
C TYR A 259 11.65 -1.40 -12.65
N TYR A 260 11.80 -2.51 -13.37
CA TYR A 260 12.00 -3.83 -12.78
C TYR A 260 13.29 -4.49 -13.27
N PRO A 261 13.94 -5.33 -12.45
CA PRO A 261 15.01 -6.19 -12.91
C PRO A 261 14.49 -7.14 -13.99
N THR A 262 15.30 -7.32 -15.03
CA THR A 262 15.08 -8.22 -16.17
C THR A 262 15.88 -9.48 -15.99
#